data_AF-A0A0C4DSF9-F1
#
_entry.id   AF-A0A0C4DSF9-F1
#
_cell.length_a   1.000
_cell.length_b   1.000
_cell.length_c   1.000
_cell.angle_alpha   90.00
_cell.angle_beta   90.00
_cell.angle_gamma   90.00
#
_symmetry.space_group_name_H-M   'P 1'
#
loop_
_entity.id
_entity.type
_entity.pdbx_description
1 polymer ?
#
loop_
_entity_poly.entity_id
_entity_poly.type
_entity_poly.pdbx_seq_one_letter_code
_entity_poly.pdbx_strand_id
1 'polypeptide(L)'
;MSSGRAHSHKTDKQLPQTHTRTEVYHYFSHDRSDTSYTADHGSFRFLGPTNTLAFPSFLWSKGQSPPGQGDPPKETVPKAMPAHPDQPPLTPQLCFSTSALRDFLRLSRSAIDDSISQNLNALVTPARDGFDPSTTSQRIPRPLGRAIDGAACQRFKQQVLFPSWKARSDLISYCTMVATSPDPNDPSAAIREAEESKNKERVIDERLDPYSARFFPTEPRTERLAILLRQERGVEGIVRTRTWEVVNERCGSGDGENWEEAFDKWQKATRRS
;
A
#
# COMPACT_ATOMS: atom_id res chain seq x y z
N MET A 1 -51.78 80.23 -10.55
CA MET A 1 -50.85 79.30 -9.88
C MET A 1 -50.63 78.13 -10.84
N SER A 2 -49.66 78.27 -11.75
CA SER A 2 -48.37 77.53 -11.77
C SER A 2 -48.57 76.00 -11.62
N SER A 3 -48.40 75.21 -12.68
CA SER A 3 -47.14 74.80 -13.34
C SER A 3 -46.75 73.39 -12.89
N GLY A 4 -46.27 72.54 -13.80
CA GLY A 4 -45.42 71.40 -13.43
C GLY A 4 -45.75 70.05 -14.03
N ARG A 5 -45.24 69.81 -15.24
CA ARG A 5 -45.05 68.52 -15.91
C ARG A 5 -43.85 67.78 -15.30
N ALA A 6 -43.88 66.44 -15.16
CA ALA A 6 -42.77 65.54 -15.51
C ALA A 6 -43.04 64.06 -15.16
N HIS A 7 -42.82 63.21 -16.16
CA HIS A 7 -42.55 61.78 -16.02
C HIS A 7 -41.25 61.53 -15.26
N SER A 8 -41.16 60.44 -14.48
CA SER A 8 -39.88 59.79 -14.22
C SER A 8 -40.03 58.27 -14.07
N HIS A 9 -39.19 57.58 -14.82
CA HIS A 9 -39.05 56.15 -14.97
C HIS A 9 -38.65 55.46 -13.66
N LYS A 10 -39.30 54.33 -13.34
CA LYS A 10 -38.72 53.28 -12.49
C LYS A 10 -37.83 52.40 -13.37
N THR A 11 -36.52 52.43 -13.12
CA THR A 11 -35.56 51.45 -13.60
C THR A 11 -35.18 50.55 -12.43
N ASP A 12 -35.79 49.37 -12.36
CA ASP A 12 -35.28 48.25 -11.56
C ASP A 12 -33.99 47.74 -12.25
N LYS A 13 -32.83 48.07 -11.67
CA LYS A 13 -31.57 47.45 -12.04
C LYS A 13 -31.47 46.11 -11.33
N GLN A 14 -31.80 45.07 -12.09
CA GLN A 14 -31.55 43.68 -11.80
C GLN A 14 -30.03 43.43 -11.71
N LEU A 15 -29.57 42.95 -10.57
CA LEU A 15 -28.17 42.52 -10.36
C LEU A 15 -27.91 41.28 -11.23
N PRO A 16 -26.82 41.22 -12.01
CA PRO A 16 -26.49 40.04 -12.81
C PRO A 16 -25.93 38.92 -11.93
N GLN A 17 -26.54 37.73 -12.06
CA GLN A 17 -25.95 36.46 -11.62
C GLN A 17 -24.76 36.15 -12.52
N THR A 18 -23.55 36.17 -11.97
CA THR A 18 -22.35 35.69 -12.65
C THR A 18 -22.21 34.18 -12.45
N HIS A 19 -22.55 33.44 -13.51
CA HIS A 19 -22.15 32.05 -13.69
C HIS A 19 -20.64 32.00 -13.88
N THR A 20 -19.88 31.54 -12.89
CA THR A 20 -18.47 31.18 -13.09
C THR A 20 -18.39 29.70 -13.46
N ARG A 21 -18.21 29.48 -14.76
CA ARG A 21 -17.83 28.23 -15.41
C ARG A 21 -16.40 27.89 -14.98
N THR A 22 -16.23 26.84 -14.19
CA THR A 22 -14.91 26.28 -13.86
C THR A 22 -14.36 25.57 -15.09
N GLU A 23 -13.35 26.17 -15.73
CA GLU A 23 -12.52 25.49 -16.73
C GLU A 23 -11.55 24.54 -16.02
N VAL A 24 -11.61 23.27 -16.43
CA VAL A 24 -10.72 22.19 -16.00
C VAL A 24 -9.45 22.27 -16.82
N TYR A 25 -8.34 22.69 -16.22
CA TYR A 25 -7.01 22.52 -16.81
C TYR A 25 -6.55 21.07 -16.61
N HIS A 26 -6.68 20.26 -17.67
CA HIS A 26 -5.96 18.99 -17.81
C HIS A 26 -4.51 19.29 -18.21
N TYR A 27 -3.56 19.03 -17.32
CA TYR A 27 -2.16 18.83 -17.67
C TYR A 27 -1.86 17.33 -17.58
N PHE A 28 -1.89 16.65 -18.72
CA PHE A 28 -1.33 15.31 -18.90
C PHE A 28 -0.32 15.42 -20.04
N SER A 29 0.96 15.49 -19.69
CA SER A 29 2.04 15.36 -20.67
C SER A 29 2.46 13.89 -20.70
N HIS A 30 2.02 13.19 -21.74
CA HIS A 30 2.67 11.97 -22.18
C HIS A 30 3.90 12.38 -22.99
N ASP A 31 5.08 11.97 -22.55
CA ASP A 31 6.21 11.85 -23.47
C ASP A 31 6.85 10.48 -23.26
N ARG A 32 6.76 9.68 -24.32
CA ARG A 32 7.23 8.29 -24.42
C ARG A 32 8.24 8.34 -25.57
N SER A 33 9.50 8.43 -25.23
CA SER A 33 10.60 8.34 -26.20
C SER A 33 11.35 7.04 -25.99
N ASP A 34 11.18 6.16 -26.98
CA ASP A 34 12.01 5.01 -27.28
C ASP A 34 13.49 5.43 -27.38
N THR A 35 14.36 4.71 -26.70
CA THR A 35 15.77 4.62 -27.07
C THR A 35 16.25 3.19 -26.92
N SER A 36 16.20 2.47 -28.05
CA SER A 36 16.95 1.24 -28.29
C SER A 36 18.43 1.57 -28.40
N TYR A 37 19.25 1.02 -27.51
CA TYR A 37 20.71 1.00 -27.68
C TYR A 37 21.18 -0.44 -27.82
N THR A 38 21.50 -0.81 -29.06
CA THR A 38 22.35 -1.96 -29.38
C THR A 38 23.80 -1.56 -29.15
N ALA A 39 24.54 -2.31 -28.35
CA ALA A 39 25.99 -2.19 -28.27
C ALA A 39 26.64 -3.58 -28.32
N ASP A 40 27.62 -3.63 -29.20
CA ASP A 40 28.27 -4.75 -29.82
C ASP A 40 29.36 -5.41 -28.95
N HIS A 41 29.81 -6.56 -29.41
CA HIS A 41 30.82 -7.43 -28.83
C HIS A 41 32.16 -6.73 -28.55
N GLY A 42 32.62 -6.82 -27.30
CA GLY A 42 33.98 -6.45 -26.87
C GLY A 42 34.65 -7.60 -26.14
N SER A 43 35.36 -8.43 -26.89
CA SER A 43 36.22 -9.52 -26.38
C SER A 43 37.44 -8.92 -25.67
N PHE A 44 37.52 -9.08 -24.34
CA PHE A 44 38.71 -8.72 -23.57
C PHE A 44 39.34 -9.97 -22.95
N ARG A 45 40.45 -10.40 -23.55
CA ARG A 45 41.37 -11.38 -22.97
C ARG A 45 42.24 -10.67 -21.93
N PHE A 46 42.15 -11.10 -20.67
CA PHE A 46 43.16 -10.79 -19.66
C PHE A 46 43.95 -12.05 -19.32
N LEU A 47 45.24 -12.01 -19.66
CA LEU A 47 46.28 -12.88 -19.14
C LEU A 47 46.70 -12.32 -17.76
N GLY A 48 46.70 -13.17 -16.73
CA GLY A 48 47.17 -12.83 -15.38
C GLY A 48 47.05 -14.02 -14.43
N PRO A 49 47.91 -14.14 -13.41
CA PRO A 49 48.69 -15.36 -13.19
C PRO A 49 48.05 -16.40 -12.24
N THR A 50 48.55 -17.61 -12.37
CA THR A 50 48.31 -18.77 -11.52
C THR A 50 48.76 -18.51 -10.08
N ASN A 51 47.81 -18.52 -9.15
CA ASN A 51 48.11 -18.64 -7.72
C ASN A 51 47.42 -19.88 -7.16
N THR A 52 48.25 -20.90 -6.97
CA THR A 52 47.98 -22.16 -6.30
C THR A 52 47.71 -21.89 -4.83
N LEU A 53 46.47 -22.03 -4.39
CA LEU A 53 46.16 -22.16 -2.97
C LEU A 53 45.62 -23.57 -2.73
N ALA A 54 46.45 -24.36 -2.06
CA ALA A 54 46.14 -25.68 -1.55
C ALA A 54 44.99 -25.58 -0.55
N PHE A 55 43.86 -26.22 -0.87
CA PHE A 55 42.81 -26.48 0.10
C PHE A 55 43.24 -27.67 0.97
N PRO A 56 43.19 -27.56 2.31
CA PRO A 56 43.37 -28.73 3.16
C PRO A 56 42.14 -29.62 3.00
N SER A 57 42.39 -30.87 2.65
CA SER A 57 41.41 -31.95 2.64
C SER A 57 40.86 -32.15 4.05
N PHE A 58 39.66 -31.65 4.32
CA PHE A 58 38.89 -32.04 5.50
C PHE A 58 38.43 -33.49 5.29
N LEU A 59 39.18 -34.40 5.90
CA LEU A 59 38.87 -35.82 6.03
C LEU A 59 37.57 -36.00 6.81
N TRP A 60 36.50 -36.31 6.09
CA TRP A 60 35.24 -36.78 6.66
C TRP A 60 35.46 -38.19 7.22
N SER A 61 35.58 -38.29 8.54
CA SER A 61 35.62 -39.59 9.23
C SER A 61 34.23 -40.22 9.23
N LYS A 62 34.16 -41.45 8.73
CA LYS A 62 32.95 -42.27 8.60
C LYS A 62 32.62 -42.84 9.99
N GLY A 63 31.82 -42.12 10.77
CA GLY A 63 31.25 -42.64 12.02
C GLY A 63 30.15 -43.66 11.73
N GLN A 64 30.43 -44.94 11.99
CA GLN A 64 29.43 -46.01 12.05
C GLN A 64 28.46 -45.73 13.22
N SER A 65 27.19 -45.54 12.93
CA SER A 65 26.11 -45.53 13.93
C SER A 65 25.45 -46.91 13.99
N PRO A 66 25.12 -47.44 15.19
CA PRO A 66 24.47 -48.75 15.35
C PRO A 66 22.98 -48.69 14.98
N PRO A 67 22.34 -49.83 14.64
CA PRO A 67 20.93 -49.86 14.28
C PRO A 67 20.08 -49.94 15.56
N GLY A 68 19.15 -49.01 15.73
CA GLY A 68 18.26 -49.03 16.89
C GLY A 68 17.09 -48.07 16.79
N GLN A 69 15.91 -48.67 16.63
CA GLN A 69 14.57 -48.17 16.99
C GLN A 69 13.97 -47.03 16.18
N GLY A 70 12.82 -47.34 15.57
CA GLY A 70 11.98 -46.41 14.83
C GLY A 70 11.42 -45.33 15.72
N ASP A 71 11.66 -44.09 15.32
CA ASP A 71 10.96 -42.93 15.85
C ASP A 71 9.48 -42.96 15.42
N PRO A 72 8.52 -42.68 16.31
CA PRO A 72 7.14 -42.42 15.91
C PRO A 72 7.07 -41.17 15.01
N PRO A 73 6.07 -41.06 14.13
CA PRO A 73 6.01 -40.00 13.14
C PRO A 73 5.98 -38.63 13.84
N LYS A 74 7.03 -37.84 13.61
CA LYS A 74 7.05 -36.41 13.92
C LYS A 74 5.87 -35.77 13.19
N GLU A 75 4.88 -35.38 13.97
CA GLU A 75 3.82 -34.48 13.56
C GLU A 75 4.46 -33.27 12.88
N THR A 76 4.29 -33.19 11.56
CA THR A 76 4.81 -32.10 10.76
C THR A 76 4.02 -30.86 11.13
N VAL A 77 4.59 -30.04 12.01
CA VAL A 77 4.15 -28.67 12.25
C VAL A 77 3.98 -28.03 10.87
N PRO A 78 2.77 -27.61 10.47
CA PRO A 78 2.59 -26.98 9.18
C PRO A 78 3.50 -25.75 9.14
N LYS A 79 4.30 -25.66 8.09
CA LYS A 79 5.16 -24.51 7.76
C LYS A 79 4.37 -23.23 8.07
N ALA A 80 4.78 -22.52 9.11
CA ALA A 80 4.03 -21.40 9.67
C ALA A 80 3.66 -20.44 8.54
N MET A 81 2.36 -20.27 8.31
CA MET A 81 1.87 -19.23 7.41
C MET A 81 2.34 -17.87 7.97
N PRO A 82 2.67 -16.89 7.12
CA PRO A 82 3.12 -15.58 7.60
C PRO A 82 2.09 -15.04 8.60
N ALA A 83 2.54 -14.86 9.84
CA ALA A 83 1.68 -14.36 10.91
C ALA A 83 1.36 -12.89 10.63
N HIS A 84 0.08 -12.56 10.61
CA HIS A 84 -0.35 -11.17 10.55
C HIS A 84 0.01 -10.48 11.87
N PRO A 85 0.54 -9.24 11.87
CA PRO A 85 0.72 -8.49 13.11
C PRO A 85 -0.62 -8.33 13.82
N ASP A 86 -0.71 -8.61 15.12
CA ASP A 86 -1.98 -8.51 15.85
C ASP A 86 -2.67 -7.16 15.59
N GLN A 87 -3.94 -7.20 15.19
CA GLN A 87 -4.67 -5.98 14.87
C GLN A 87 -4.83 -5.15 16.15
N PRO A 88 -4.32 -3.91 16.19
CA PRO A 88 -4.45 -3.08 17.38
C PRO A 88 -5.93 -2.75 17.61
N PRO A 89 -6.36 -2.56 18.87
CA PRO A 89 -7.72 -2.16 19.16
C PRO A 89 -8.01 -0.81 18.48
N LEU A 90 -9.12 -0.76 17.74
CA LEU A 90 -9.56 0.44 17.04
C LEU A 90 -10.02 1.49 18.05
N THR A 91 -9.14 2.45 18.33
CA THR A 91 -9.38 3.54 19.28
C THR A 91 -9.01 4.89 18.65
N PRO A 92 -9.64 6.01 19.06
CA PRO A 92 -9.28 7.31 18.51
C PRO A 92 -7.82 7.70 18.82
N GLN A 93 -7.29 7.22 19.95
CA GLN A 93 -5.90 7.44 20.36
C GLN A 93 -4.91 6.83 19.37
N LEU A 94 -5.20 5.65 18.83
CA LEU A 94 -4.40 5.04 17.77
C LEU A 94 -4.36 5.91 16.52
N CYS A 95 -5.50 6.51 16.13
CA CYS A 95 -5.58 7.35 14.93
C CYS A 95 -4.77 8.64 15.07
N PHE A 96 -4.77 9.27 16.24
CA PHE A 96 -3.97 10.48 16.49
C PHE A 96 -2.49 10.19 16.74
N SER A 97 -2.13 8.94 17.06
CA SER A 97 -0.74 8.48 17.01
C SER A 97 -0.33 8.14 15.57
N THR A 98 -0.01 9.19 14.79
CA THR A 98 0.28 9.05 13.36
C THR A 98 1.48 8.15 13.07
N SER A 99 2.46 8.05 13.99
CA SER A 99 3.57 7.09 13.91
C SER A 99 3.07 5.66 14.05
N ALA A 100 2.32 5.34 15.11
CA ALA A 100 1.78 3.99 15.34
C ALA A 100 0.85 3.55 14.19
N LEU A 101 0.04 4.47 13.69
CA LEU A 101 -0.82 4.26 12.52
C LEU A 101 0.01 3.87 11.28
N ARG A 102 1.04 4.65 10.95
CA ARG A 102 1.91 4.39 9.80
C ARG A 102 2.71 3.11 9.98
N ASP A 103 3.20 2.84 11.18
CA ASP A 103 3.98 1.64 11.48
C ASP A 103 3.14 0.38 11.33
N PHE A 104 1.90 0.36 11.81
CA PHE A 104 1.00 -0.76 11.58
C PHE A 104 0.80 -1.02 10.08
N LEU A 105 0.49 0.01 9.29
CA LEU A 105 0.27 -0.12 7.85
C LEU A 105 1.53 -0.61 7.13
N ARG A 106 2.69 -0.05 7.47
CA ARG A 106 3.99 -0.44 6.91
C ARG A 106 4.34 -1.89 7.24
N LEU A 107 4.20 -2.30 8.51
CA LEU A 107 4.51 -3.65 8.95
C LEU A 107 3.56 -4.68 8.33
N SER A 108 2.26 -4.40 8.31
CA SER A 108 1.26 -5.28 7.66
C SER A 108 1.56 -5.47 6.17
N ARG A 109 1.91 -4.41 5.44
CA ARG A 109 2.31 -4.49 4.02
C ARG A 109 3.61 -5.29 3.85
N SER A 110 4.61 -5.05 4.69
CA SER A 110 5.89 -5.78 4.61
C SER A 110 5.76 -7.28 4.83
N ALA A 111 4.86 -7.68 5.75
CA ALA A 111 4.65 -9.07 6.10
C ALA A 111 3.94 -9.89 5.00
N ILE A 112 3.08 -9.24 4.21
CA ILE A 112 2.22 -9.93 3.23
C ILE A 112 2.52 -9.50 1.79
N ASP A 113 2.43 -8.21 1.52
CA ASP A 113 2.37 -7.63 0.17
C ASP A 113 3.78 -7.44 -0.42
N ASP A 114 4.71 -6.83 0.32
CA ASP A 114 6.10 -6.63 -0.17
C ASP A 114 6.85 -7.97 -0.32
N SER A 115 6.48 -8.94 0.51
CA SER A 115 7.01 -10.30 0.51
C SER A 115 6.10 -11.29 -0.26
N ILE A 116 5.17 -10.81 -1.09
CA ILE A 116 4.16 -11.67 -1.75
C ILE A 116 4.80 -12.81 -2.55
N SER A 117 5.86 -12.54 -3.31
CA SER A 117 6.57 -13.56 -4.08
C SER A 117 7.16 -14.64 -3.19
N GLN A 118 7.71 -14.26 -2.03
CA GLN A 118 8.25 -15.20 -1.06
C GLN A 118 7.13 -16.04 -0.42
N ASN A 119 6.02 -15.39 -0.05
CA ASN A 119 4.85 -16.04 0.52
C ASN A 119 4.26 -17.08 -0.46
N LEU A 120 4.15 -16.74 -1.75
CA LEU A 120 3.66 -17.64 -2.79
C LEU A 120 4.65 -18.78 -3.09
N ASN A 121 5.95 -18.50 -3.15
CA ASN A 121 6.97 -19.53 -3.29
C ASN A 121 6.95 -20.53 -2.12
N ALA A 122 6.56 -20.10 -0.93
CA ALA A 122 6.45 -20.98 0.23
C ALA A 122 5.30 -22.01 0.10
N LEU A 123 4.28 -21.72 -0.71
CA LEU A 123 3.16 -22.62 -1.02
C LEU A 123 3.55 -23.73 -2.01
N VAL A 124 4.60 -23.51 -2.80
CA VAL A 124 5.16 -24.54 -3.67
C VAL A 124 5.77 -25.62 -2.78
N THR A 125 5.28 -26.85 -2.89
CA THR A 125 5.74 -28.00 -2.11
C THR A 125 6.40 -29.04 -3.03
N PRO A 126 7.71 -28.92 -3.32
CA PRO A 126 8.39 -29.85 -4.23
C PRO A 126 8.38 -31.30 -3.76
N ALA A 127 8.28 -31.52 -2.45
CA ALA A 127 8.27 -32.85 -1.85
C ALA A 127 7.04 -33.70 -2.24
N ARG A 128 5.93 -33.08 -2.68
CA ARG A 128 4.75 -33.82 -3.15
C ARG A 128 4.99 -34.56 -4.46
N ASP A 129 5.90 -34.06 -5.30
CA ASP A 129 6.21 -34.68 -6.59
C ASP A 129 7.20 -35.85 -6.47
N GLY A 130 7.70 -36.13 -5.26
CA GLY A 130 8.76 -37.12 -5.03
C GLY A 130 10.12 -36.69 -5.60
N PHE A 131 11.19 -37.29 -5.08
CA PHE A 131 12.52 -37.15 -5.67
C PHE A 131 12.77 -38.35 -6.58
N ASP A 132 12.82 -38.13 -7.89
CA ASP A 132 13.21 -39.16 -8.85
C ASP A 132 14.72 -39.01 -9.17
N PRO A 133 15.59 -39.93 -8.69
CA PRO A 133 17.03 -39.87 -8.94
C PRO A 133 17.40 -39.96 -10.43
N SER A 134 16.50 -40.44 -11.30
CA SER A 134 16.72 -40.48 -12.75
C SER A 134 16.74 -39.09 -13.38
N THR A 135 16.00 -38.13 -12.79
CA THR A 135 15.92 -36.73 -13.27
C THR A 135 17.19 -35.92 -13.02
N THR A 136 18.10 -36.40 -12.17
CA THR A 136 19.41 -35.77 -11.92
C THR A 136 20.41 -35.96 -13.07
N SER A 137 20.18 -36.95 -13.94
CA SER A 137 21.08 -37.27 -15.06
C SER A 137 20.97 -36.31 -16.24
N GLN A 138 19.84 -35.58 -16.35
CA GLN A 138 19.59 -34.61 -17.41
C GLN A 138 19.31 -33.25 -16.79
N ARG A 139 20.09 -32.24 -17.20
CA ARG A 139 19.89 -30.85 -16.78
C ARG A 139 18.73 -30.25 -17.58
N ILE A 140 17.50 -30.67 -17.28
CA ILE A 140 16.29 -30.09 -17.88
C ILE A 140 16.12 -28.69 -17.26
N PRO A 141 16.06 -27.62 -18.06
CA PRO A 141 15.69 -26.30 -17.56
C PRO A 141 14.34 -26.42 -16.85
N ARG A 142 14.30 -26.08 -15.55
CA ARG A 142 13.04 -26.08 -14.81
C ARG A 142 12.03 -25.18 -15.54
N PRO A 143 10.78 -25.61 -15.76
CA PRO A 143 9.77 -24.76 -16.36
C PRO A 143 9.66 -23.47 -15.54
N LEU A 144 9.75 -22.34 -16.25
CA LEU A 144 9.56 -21.00 -15.69
C LEU A 144 8.11 -20.90 -15.21
N GLY A 145 7.91 -21.05 -13.90
CA GLY A 145 6.59 -21.02 -13.28
C GLY A 145 6.03 -22.42 -13.02
N ARG A 146 6.47 -23.05 -11.92
CA ARG A 146 5.72 -24.16 -11.37
C ARG A 146 4.38 -23.60 -10.86
N ALA A 147 3.28 -24.04 -11.46
CA ALA A 147 1.94 -23.66 -11.03
C ALA A 147 1.75 -24.02 -9.56
N ILE A 148 1.27 -23.06 -8.77
CA ILE A 148 0.93 -23.31 -7.36
C ILE A 148 -0.37 -24.12 -7.35
N ASP A 149 -0.47 -25.09 -6.43
CA ASP A 149 -1.71 -25.83 -6.20
C ASP A 149 -2.88 -24.86 -5.95
N GLY A 150 -3.95 -24.99 -6.72
CA GLY A 150 -5.09 -24.07 -6.67
C GLY A 150 -5.73 -24.01 -5.28
N ALA A 151 -5.80 -25.14 -4.57
CA ALA A 151 -6.34 -25.18 -3.22
C ALA A 151 -5.43 -24.50 -2.18
N ALA A 152 -4.10 -24.59 -2.34
CA ALA A 152 -3.14 -23.82 -1.53
C ALA A 152 -3.28 -22.31 -1.78
N CYS A 153 -3.42 -21.90 -3.04
CA CYS A 153 -3.66 -20.49 -3.39
C CYS A 153 -4.97 -19.95 -2.82
N GLN A 154 -6.06 -20.70 -2.93
CA GLN A 154 -7.35 -20.28 -2.36
C GLN A 154 -7.29 -20.14 -0.84
N ARG A 155 -6.65 -21.07 -0.14
CA ARG A 155 -6.43 -20.94 1.31
C ARG A 155 -5.60 -19.72 1.67
N PHE A 156 -4.50 -19.46 0.94
CA PHE A 156 -3.71 -18.25 1.14
C PHE A 156 -4.54 -16.97 0.96
N LYS A 157 -5.35 -16.89 -0.12
CA LYS A 157 -6.24 -15.75 -0.36
C LYS A 157 -7.22 -15.55 0.81
N GLN A 158 -7.92 -16.62 1.21
CA GLN A 158 -9.01 -16.56 2.18
C GLN A 158 -8.54 -16.38 3.64
N GLN A 159 -7.40 -16.97 4.01
CA GLN A 159 -6.94 -17.04 5.39
C GLN A 159 -5.82 -16.03 5.72
N VAL A 160 -5.12 -15.51 4.71
CA VAL A 160 -3.96 -14.63 4.91
C VAL A 160 -4.15 -13.30 4.21
N LEU A 161 -4.29 -13.31 2.88
CA LEU A 161 -4.29 -12.09 2.08
C LEU A 161 -5.48 -11.18 2.40
N PHE A 162 -6.71 -11.71 2.26
CA PHE A 162 -7.91 -10.92 2.45
C PHE A 162 -8.14 -10.49 3.92
N PRO A 163 -7.90 -11.34 4.94
CA PRO A 163 -7.91 -10.88 6.33
C PRO A 163 -6.95 -9.71 6.59
N SER A 164 -5.74 -9.75 6.02
CA SER A 164 -4.76 -8.67 6.14
C SER A 164 -5.26 -7.37 5.53
N TRP A 165 -5.78 -7.44 4.30
CA TRP A 165 -6.37 -6.30 3.61
C TRP A 165 -7.58 -5.73 4.37
N LYS A 166 -8.40 -6.60 4.96
CA LYS A 166 -9.53 -6.21 5.80
C LYS A 166 -9.09 -5.44 7.04
N ALA A 167 -8.09 -5.94 7.77
CA ALA A 167 -7.56 -5.28 8.96
C ALA A 167 -7.06 -3.86 8.64
N ARG A 168 -6.32 -3.70 7.53
CA ARG A 168 -5.86 -2.36 7.07
C ARG A 168 -7.02 -1.47 6.64
N SER A 169 -7.99 -2.00 5.88
CA SER A 169 -9.19 -1.27 5.46
C SER A 169 -10.02 -0.78 6.65
N ASP A 170 -10.20 -1.62 7.66
CA ASP A 170 -10.99 -1.29 8.86
C ASP A 170 -10.34 -0.16 9.64
N LEU A 171 -9.03 -0.23 9.84
CA LEU A 171 -8.28 0.80 10.54
C LEU A 171 -8.29 2.13 9.76
N ILE A 172 -8.08 2.11 8.45
CA ILE A 172 -8.17 3.33 7.61
C ILE A 172 -9.59 3.91 7.66
N SER A 173 -10.62 3.07 7.57
CA SER A 173 -12.02 3.51 7.58
C SER A 173 -12.42 4.09 8.92
N TYR A 174 -12.06 3.42 10.01
CA TYR A 174 -12.28 3.88 11.38
C TYR A 174 -11.60 5.23 11.62
N CYS A 175 -10.32 5.34 11.30
CA CYS A 175 -9.61 6.61 11.48
C CYS A 175 -10.15 7.73 10.57
N THR A 176 -10.77 7.39 9.44
CA THR A 176 -11.44 8.41 8.60
C THR A 176 -12.67 8.97 9.31
N MET A 177 -13.45 8.12 9.97
CA MET A 177 -14.58 8.58 10.78
C MET A 177 -14.11 9.50 11.91
N VAL A 178 -13.03 9.11 12.60
CA VAL A 178 -12.41 9.93 13.66
C VAL A 178 -11.94 11.29 13.11
N ALA A 179 -11.30 11.30 11.94
CA ALA A 179 -10.81 12.53 11.30
C ALA A 179 -11.94 13.49 10.90
N THR A 180 -13.15 12.99 10.66
CA THR A 180 -14.33 13.82 10.37
C THR A 180 -15.13 14.24 11.60
N SER A 181 -14.79 13.70 12.78
CA SER A 181 -15.50 14.02 14.03
C SER A 181 -14.86 15.20 14.77
N PRO A 182 -15.64 16.02 15.49
CA PRO A 182 -15.10 17.06 16.36
C PRO A 182 -14.17 16.46 17.42
N ASP A 183 -13.06 17.13 17.67
CA ASP A 183 -12.04 16.66 18.60
C ASP A 183 -11.96 17.55 19.84
N PRO A 184 -12.60 17.15 20.96
CA PRO A 184 -12.60 17.95 22.18
C PRO A 184 -11.25 17.98 22.89
N ASN A 185 -10.32 17.09 22.53
CA ASN A 185 -9.02 16.93 23.19
C ASN A 185 -7.87 17.42 22.30
N ASP A 186 -8.13 18.33 21.35
CA ASP A 186 -7.09 18.91 20.50
C ASP A 186 -6.22 19.88 21.31
N PRO A 187 -4.93 19.57 21.56
CA PRO A 187 -4.04 20.44 22.34
C PRO A 187 -3.75 21.78 21.65
N SER A 188 -3.94 21.85 20.33
CA SER A 188 -3.70 23.06 19.54
C SER A 188 -4.91 23.99 19.44
N ALA A 189 -6.08 23.59 19.98
CA ALA A 189 -7.31 24.36 19.87
C ALA A 189 -7.19 25.78 20.46
N ALA A 190 -6.68 25.89 21.68
CA ALA A 190 -6.49 27.18 22.36
C ALA A 190 -5.46 28.07 21.66
N ILE A 191 -4.37 27.48 21.13
CA ILE A 191 -3.34 28.21 20.39
C ILE A 191 -3.94 28.78 19.11
N ARG A 192 -4.69 27.96 18.37
CA ARG A 192 -5.37 28.36 17.13
C ARG A 192 -6.39 29.47 17.36
N GLU A 193 -7.19 29.38 18.43
CA GLU A 193 -8.15 30.44 18.78
C GLU A 193 -7.44 31.77 19.11
N ALA A 194 -6.30 31.71 19.80
CA ALA A 194 -5.47 32.89 20.06
C ALA A 194 -4.84 33.46 18.78
N GLU A 195 -4.37 32.61 17.85
CA GLU A 195 -3.86 33.03 16.53
C GLU A 195 -4.95 33.71 15.71
N GLU A 196 -6.15 33.13 15.65
CA GLU A 196 -7.31 33.67 14.96
C GLU A 196 -7.73 35.03 15.55
N SER A 197 -7.70 35.16 16.88
CA SER A 197 -8.03 36.40 17.58
C SER A 197 -7.01 37.51 17.28
N LYS A 198 -5.71 37.20 17.34
CA LYS A 198 -4.64 38.16 16.96
C LYS A 198 -4.72 38.57 15.50
N ASN A 199 -5.08 37.65 14.61
CA ASN A 199 -5.23 37.98 13.20
C ASN A 199 -6.43 38.91 12.94
N LYS A 200 -7.53 38.77 13.71
CA LYS A 200 -8.68 39.68 13.61
C LYS A 200 -8.33 41.12 14.04
N GLU A 201 -7.36 41.28 14.94
CA GLU A 201 -6.88 42.59 15.39
C GLU A 201 -5.85 43.22 14.44
N ARG A 202 -5.32 42.45 13.48
CA ARG A 202 -4.24 42.90 12.59
C ARG A 202 -4.75 43.87 11.53
N VAL A 203 -4.15 45.06 11.47
CA VAL A 203 -4.35 46.02 10.37
C VAL A 203 -3.31 45.77 9.28
N ILE A 204 -3.76 45.51 8.06
CA ILE A 204 -2.93 45.15 6.90
C ILE A 204 -2.91 46.34 5.93
N ASP A 205 -1.73 46.90 5.64
CA ASP A 205 -1.52 47.86 4.54
C ASP A 205 -0.91 47.14 3.35
N GLU A 206 -1.75 46.73 2.41
CA GLU A 206 -1.37 46.00 1.19
C GLU A 206 -0.43 46.80 0.28
N ARG A 207 -0.38 48.13 0.43
CA ARG A 207 0.53 48.99 -0.34
C ARG A 207 1.96 48.93 0.17
N LEU A 208 2.14 48.70 1.47
CA LEU A 208 3.46 48.61 2.10
C LEU A 208 4.04 47.20 1.97
N ASP A 209 3.20 46.17 2.12
CA ASP A 209 3.58 44.76 1.94
C ASP A 209 2.42 43.92 1.36
N PRO A 210 2.48 43.58 0.06
CA PRO A 210 1.47 42.74 -0.61
C PRO A 210 1.32 41.31 -0.04
N TYR A 211 2.27 40.82 0.75
CA TYR A 211 2.24 39.46 1.31
C TYR A 211 1.72 39.40 2.76
N SER A 212 1.65 40.54 3.43
CA SER A 212 1.21 40.65 4.83
C SER A 212 -0.25 40.23 5.05
N ALA A 213 -1.08 40.23 4.00
CA ALA A 213 -2.46 39.78 4.04
C ALA A 213 -2.63 38.27 4.30
N ARG A 214 -1.59 37.45 4.07
CA ARG A 214 -1.69 36.00 4.24
C ARG A 214 -1.66 35.65 5.74
N PHE A 215 -2.61 34.83 6.16
CA PHE A 215 -2.67 34.23 7.49
C PHE A 215 -2.94 32.74 7.33
N PHE A 216 -2.09 31.93 7.94
CA PHE A 216 -2.20 30.47 7.93
C PHE A 216 -2.34 30.01 9.38
N PRO A 217 -3.57 29.80 9.88
CA PRO A 217 -3.75 29.28 11.22
C PRO A 217 -3.17 27.86 11.30
N THR A 218 -2.71 27.49 12.48
CA THR A 218 -2.25 26.12 12.72
C THR A 218 -3.37 25.12 12.41
N GLU A 219 -3.15 24.17 11.50
CA GLU A 219 -4.17 23.16 11.14
C GLU A 219 -4.56 22.29 12.36
N PRO A 220 -5.86 21.98 12.56
CA PRO A 220 -6.31 21.06 13.59
C PRO A 220 -5.79 19.65 13.32
N ARG A 221 -5.55 18.87 14.39
CA ARG A 221 -4.96 17.53 14.23
C ARG A 221 -5.85 16.55 13.43
N THR A 222 -7.16 16.76 13.44
CA THR A 222 -8.14 16.01 12.62
C THR A 222 -7.95 16.25 11.12
N GLU A 223 -7.63 17.48 10.70
CA GLU A 223 -7.37 17.81 9.31
C GLU A 223 -6.06 17.17 8.82
N ARG A 224 -5.00 17.25 9.63
CA ARG A 224 -3.73 16.55 9.37
C ARG A 224 -3.93 15.04 9.23
N LEU A 225 -4.74 14.46 10.12
CA LEU A 225 -5.11 13.05 10.05
C LEU A 225 -5.90 12.74 8.76
N ALA A 226 -6.85 13.58 8.37
CA ALA A 226 -7.62 13.41 7.14
C ALA A 226 -6.72 13.42 5.89
N ILE A 227 -5.73 14.32 5.83
CA ILE A 227 -4.74 14.37 4.75
C ILE A 227 -3.95 13.06 4.69
N LEU A 228 -3.43 12.60 5.84
CA LEU A 228 -2.69 11.34 5.94
C LEU A 228 -3.53 10.16 5.45
N LEU A 229 -4.79 10.06 5.88
CA LEU A 229 -5.65 8.93 5.50
C LEU A 229 -6.02 8.93 4.01
N ARG A 230 -6.16 10.09 3.38
CA ARG A 230 -6.33 10.17 1.92
C ARG A 230 -5.12 9.60 1.18
N GLN A 231 -3.91 9.90 1.66
CA GLN A 231 -2.68 9.34 1.10
C GLN A 231 -2.61 7.83 1.33
N GLU A 232 -2.87 7.36 2.55
CA GLU A 232 -2.83 5.92 2.86
C GLU A 232 -3.87 5.11 2.08
N ARG A 233 -5.05 5.68 1.80
CA ARG A 233 -6.03 5.04 0.90
C ARG A 233 -5.48 4.88 -0.52
N GLY A 234 -4.81 5.90 -1.05
CA GLY A 234 -4.16 5.83 -2.37
C GLY A 234 -3.05 4.79 -2.42
N VAL A 235 -2.18 4.78 -1.40
CA VAL A 235 -1.11 3.77 -1.27
C VAL A 235 -1.71 2.37 -1.18
N GLU A 236 -2.75 2.17 -0.37
CA GLU A 236 -3.39 0.87 -0.22
C GLU A 236 -3.98 0.36 -1.54
N GLY A 237 -4.58 1.23 -2.36
CA GLY A 237 -5.03 0.87 -3.70
C GLY A 237 -3.89 0.37 -4.59
N ILE A 238 -2.77 1.11 -4.64
CA ILE A 238 -1.60 0.72 -5.44
C ILE A 238 -1.02 -0.62 -4.97
N VAL A 239 -0.89 -0.81 -3.65
CA VAL A 239 -0.35 -2.04 -3.06
C VAL A 239 -1.23 -3.22 -3.46
N ARG A 240 -2.55 -3.13 -3.29
CA ARG A 240 -3.48 -4.22 -3.63
C ARG A 240 -3.44 -4.59 -5.10
N THR A 241 -3.43 -3.60 -6.00
CA THR A 241 -3.33 -3.84 -7.44
C THR A 241 -2.06 -4.64 -7.76
N ARG A 242 -0.89 -4.17 -7.28
CA ARG A 242 0.40 -4.85 -7.54
C ARG A 242 0.47 -6.24 -6.94
N THR A 243 -0.01 -6.41 -5.71
CA THR A 243 -0.03 -7.71 -5.05
C THR A 243 -0.96 -8.67 -5.79
N TRP A 244 -2.11 -8.20 -6.25
CA TRP A 244 -3.07 -9.01 -7.00
C TRP A 244 -2.54 -9.44 -8.36
N GLU A 245 -1.81 -8.57 -9.07
CA GLU A 245 -1.14 -8.93 -10.33
C GLU A 245 -0.23 -10.15 -10.15
N VAL A 246 0.63 -10.13 -9.12
CA VAL A 246 1.54 -11.26 -8.84
C VAL A 246 0.77 -12.50 -8.39
N VAL A 247 -0.25 -12.33 -7.56
CA VAL A 247 -1.10 -13.45 -7.11
C VAL A 247 -1.81 -14.10 -8.30
N ASN A 248 -2.35 -13.33 -9.24
CA ASN A 248 -3.03 -13.86 -10.41
C ASN A 248 -2.07 -14.56 -11.37
N GLU A 249 -0.88 -14.01 -11.60
CA GLU A 249 0.16 -14.64 -12.42
C GLU A 249 0.56 -16.02 -11.87
N ARG A 250 0.68 -16.14 -10.54
CA ARG A 250 1.24 -17.34 -9.88
C ARG A 250 0.20 -18.39 -9.51
N CYS A 251 -1.00 -17.96 -9.12
CA CYS A 251 -2.08 -18.85 -8.69
C CYS A 251 -2.98 -19.31 -9.84
N GLY A 252 -2.76 -18.79 -11.05
CA GLY A 252 -3.66 -19.00 -12.19
C GLY A 252 -4.90 -18.14 -12.07
N SER A 253 -5.19 -17.38 -13.13
CA SER A 253 -6.37 -16.54 -13.21
C SER A 253 -7.61 -17.42 -13.36
N GLY A 254 -8.42 -17.51 -12.31
CA GLY A 254 -9.86 -17.63 -12.49
C GLY A 254 -10.35 -16.30 -13.05
N ASP A 255 -10.59 -16.26 -14.35
CA ASP A 255 -11.58 -15.38 -14.99
C ASP A 255 -11.24 -13.88 -15.15
N GLY A 256 -9.98 -13.46 -14.96
CA GLY A 256 -9.62 -12.05 -15.13
C GLY A 256 -10.25 -11.12 -14.09
N GLU A 257 -10.66 -11.68 -12.95
CA GLU A 257 -11.28 -10.97 -11.85
C GLU A 257 -10.35 -9.91 -11.25
N ASN A 258 -10.89 -8.70 -11.06
CA ASN A 258 -10.19 -7.61 -10.40
C ASN A 258 -10.13 -7.82 -8.87
N TRP A 259 -9.13 -7.25 -8.20
CA TRP A 259 -8.92 -7.45 -6.78
C TRP A 259 -10.09 -6.93 -5.94
N GLU A 260 -10.73 -5.82 -6.35
CA GLU A 260 -11.91 -5.28 -5.67
C GLU A 260 -13.04 -6.29 -5.65
N GLU A 261 -13.33 -6.91 -6.80
CA GLU A 261 -14.42 -7.89 -6.93
C GLU A 261 -14.15 -9.14 -6.09
N ALA A 262 -12.94 -9.68 -6.17
CA ALA A 262 -12.53 -10.84 -5.39
C ALA A 262 -12.63 -10.57 -3.89
N PHE A 263 -12.14 -9.41 -3.46
CA PHE A 263 -12.16 -9.00 -2.05
C PHE A 263 -13.59 -8.75 -1.56
N ASP A 264 -14.43 -8.09 -2.34
CA ASP A 264 -15.83 -7.85 -2.01
C ASP A 264 -16.63 -9.15 -1.91
N LYS A 265 -16.40 -10.10 -2.81
CA LYS A 265 -17.02 -11.43 -2.74
C LYS A 265 -16.63 -12.13 -1.45
N TRP A 266 -15.33 -12.12 -1.10
CA TRP A 266 -14.86 -12.68 0.16
C TRP A 266 -15.49 -12.00 1.37
N GLN A 267 -15.55 -10.65 1.40
CA GLN A 267 -16.18 -9.93 2.51
C GLN A 267 -17.66 -10.29 2.68
N LYS A 268 -18.39 -10.39 1.57
CA LYS A 268 -19.81 -10.78 1.60
C LYS A 268 -20.00 -12.21 2.09
N ALA A 269 -19.12 -13.13 1.71
CA ALA A 269 -19.15 -14.51 2.19
C ALA A 269 -18.90 -14.59 3.70
N THR A 270 -17.86 -13.92 4.20
CA THR A 270 -17.48 -13.91 5.63
C THR A 270 -18.54 -13.25 6.52
N ARG A 271 -19.35 -12.31 6.00
CA ARG A 271 -20.46 -11.71 6.76
C ARG A 271 -21.68 -12.61 6.89
N ARG A 272 -21.80 -13.65 6.03
CA ARG A 272 -22.95 -14.56 6.00
C ARG A 272 -22.73 -15.84 6.80
N SER A 273 -21.47 -16.18 7.09
CA SER A 273 -21.05 -17.27 7.98
C SER A 273 -21.11 -16.84 9.43
#